data_AF-G9WWV2-F1
#
_entry.id   AF-G9WWV2-F1
#
_cell.length_a   1.000
_cell.length_b   1.000
_cell.length_c   1.000
_cell.angle_alpha   90.00
_cell.angle_beta   90.00
_cell.angle_gamma   90.00
#
_symmetry.space_group_name_H-M   'P 1'
#
loop_
_entity.id
_entity.type
_entity.pdbx_description
1 polymer ?
#
loop_
_entity_poly.entity_id
_entity_poly.type
_entity_poly.pdbx_seq_one_letter_code
_entity_poly.pdbx_strand_id
1 'polypeptide(L)'
;MDIVALLEVLVKGLLDAENKFFENPKDFSSLERSVKSSTEAFSASFLGEVLSRMNSMLSDCGARKERFNIQRVDKRTLITSVGDVVFDCTYFKRKAEQGGHSYLLEEL
;
A
#
# COMPACT_ATOMS: atom_id res chain seq x y z
N MET A 1 -3.55 -7.93 1.85
CA MET A 1 -4.72 -7.80 2.75
C MET A 1 -5.82 -7.15 1.93
N ASP A 2 -7.05 -7.64 1.93
CA ASP A 2 -8.10 -6.94 1.16
C ASP A 2 -8.58 -5.67 1.90
N ILE A 3 -9.34 -4.83 1.19
CA ILE A 3 -9.82 -3.55 1.71
C ILE A 3 -10.74 -3.71 2.93
N VAL A 4 -11.47 -4.83 3.05
CA VAL A 4 -12.37 -5.08 4.17
C VAL A 4 -11.56 -5.28 5.44
N ALA A 5 -10.51 -6.09 5.39
CA ALA A 5 -9.62 -6.29 6.52
C ALA A 5 -8.91 -4.98 6.95
N LEU A 6 -8.54 -4.11 6.00
CA LEU A 6 -7.99 -2.78 6.32
C LEU A 6 -9.02 -1.89 7.04
N LEU A 7 -10.28 -1.92 6.60
CA LEU A 7 -11.36 -1.17 7.24
C LEU A 7 -11.66 -1.67 8.65
N GLU A 8 -11.60 -2.98 8.88
CA GLU A 8 -11.78 -3.57 10.22
C GLU A 8 -10.73 -3.04 11.20
N VAL A 9 -9.46 -2.96 10.76
CA VAL A 9 -8.37 -2.40 11.57
C VAL A 9 -8.62 -0.92 11.88
N LEU A 10 -9.04 -0.13 10.89
CA LEU A 10 -9.38 1.29 11.07
C LEU A 10 -10.51 1.46 12.09
N VAL A 11 -11.64 0.77 11.87
CA VAL A 11 -12.83 0.86 12.73
C VAL A 11 -12.48 0.49 14.17
N LYS A 12 -11.72 -0.59 14.37
CA LYS A 12 -11.25 -0.97 15.70
C LYS A 12 -10.41 0.12 16.35
N GLY A 13 -9.45 0.70 15.62
CA GLY A 13 -8.60 1.78 16.12
C GLY A 13 -9.40 3.03 16.53
N LEU A 14 -10.45 3.36 15.76
CA LEU A 14 -11.33 4.49 16.08
C LEU A 14 -12.19 4.21 17.33
N LEU A 15 -12.77 3.02 17.46
CA LEU A 15 -13.53 2.62 18.64
C LEU A 15 -12.66 2.59 19.90
N ASP A 16 -11.42 2.10 19.79
CA ASP A 16 -10.47 2.11 20.90
C ASP A 16 -10.12 3.55 21.33
N ALA A 17 -10.00 4.48 20.37
CA ALA A 17 -9.76 5.89 20.65
C ALA A 17 -10.96 6.57 21.33
N GLU A 18 -12.18 6.27 20.87
CA GLU A 18 -13.43 6.74 21.46
C GLU A 18 -13.57 6.27 22.91
N ASN A 19 -13.41 4.96 23.16
CA ASN A 19 -13.53 4.39 24.50
C ASN A 19 -12.53 5.03 25.48
N LYS A 20 -11.27 5.21 25.07
CA LYS A 20 -10.26 5.91 25.89
C LYS A 20 -10.62 7.36 26.18
N PHE A 21 -11.22 8.06 25.22
CA PHE A 21 -11.67 9.43 25.44
C PHE A 21 -12.83 9.49 26.44
N PHE A 22 -13.77 8.54 26.41
CA PHE A 22 -14.85 8.47 27.40
C PHE A 22 -14.35 8.22 28.83
N GLU A 23 -13.23 7.51 29.00
CA GLU A 23 -12.57 7.35 30.30
C GLU A 23 -11.90 8.63 30.80
N ASN A 24 -11.39 9.49 29.90
CA ASN A 24 -10.78 10.76 30.26
C ASN A 24 -11.12 11.89 29.25
N PRO A 25 -12.32 12.50 29.33
CA PRO A 25 -12.81 13.44 28.32
C PRO A 25 -12.04 14.77 28.23
N LYS A 26 -11.12 15.04 29.17
CA LYS A 26 -10.26 16.22 29.14
C LYS A 26 -9.08 16.08 28.17
N ASP A 27 -8.73 14.85 27.79
CA ASP A 27 -7.62 14.58 26.89
C ASP A 27 -8.08 14.44 25.43
N PHE A 28 -8.62 15.52 24.89
CA PHE A 28 -8.98 15.60 23.48
C PHE A 28 -7.76 15.46 22.55
N SER A 29 -6.58 15.89 23.01
CA SER A 29 -5.35 15.83 22.23
C SER A 29 -4.94 14.38 21.89
N SER A 30 -5.13 13.45 22.82
CA SER A 30 -4.88 12.03 22.57
C SER A 30 -5.91 11.44 21.61
N LEU A 31 -7.19 11.80 21.74
CA LEU A 31 -8.23 11.38 20.79
C LEU A 31 -7.87 11.82 19.36
N GLU A 32 -7.56 13.11 19.16
CA GLU A 32 -7.19 13.66 17.86
C GLU A 32 -6.00 12.91 17.24
N ARG A 33 -4.93 12.68 18.03
CA ARG A 33 -3.74 11.96 17.57
C ARG A 33 -4.02 10.50 17.21
N SER A 34 -4.82 9.80 18.02
CA SER A 34 -5.19 8.40 17.75
C SER A 34 -6.05 8.25 16.50
N VAL A 35 -7.02 9.15 16.30
CA VAL A 35 -7.85 9.19 15.08
C VAL A 35 -6.97 9.47 13.86
N LYS A 36 -6.11 10.49 13.94
CA LYS A 36 -5.17 10.83 12.87
C LYS A 36 -4.28 9.64 12.50
N SER A 37 -3.59 9.06 13.49
CA SER A 37 -2.66 7.95 13.27
C SER A 37 -3.35 6.72 12.67
N SER A 38 -4.57 6.39 13.13
CA SER A 38 -5.33 5.26 12.59
C SER A 38 -5.72 5.50 11.12
N THR A 39 -6.14 6.72 10.80
CA THR A 39 -6.56 7.10 9.44
C THR A 39 -5.36 7.16 8.48
N GLU A 40 -4.21 7.69 8.93
CA GLU A 40 -2.97 7.70 8.16
C GLU A 40 -2.47 6.28 7.89
N ALA A 41 -2.44 5.40 8.90
CA ALA A 41 -2.03 4.01 8.74
C ALA A 41 -2.94 3.24 7.76
N PHE A 42 -4.26 3.42 7.85
CA PHE A 42 -5.20 2.88 6.87
C PHE A 42 -4.90 3.39 5.47
N SER A 43 -4.73 4.71 5.32
CA SER A 43 -4.50 5.36 4.03
C SER A 43 -3.21 4.84 3.38
N ALA A 44 -2.11 4.76 4.14
CA ALA A 44 -0.84 4.24 3.65
C ALA A 44 -0.95 2.77 3.21
N SER A 45 -1.62 1.94 4.00
CA SER A 45 -1.86 0.53 3.69
C SER A 45 -2.74 0.36 2.45
N PHE A 46 -3.80 1.15 2.33
CA PHE A 46 -4.70 1.12 1.18
C PHE A 46 -3.99 1.51 -0.11
N LEU A 47 -3.20 2.59 -0.10
CA LEU A 47 -2.39 2.99 -1.25
C LEU A 47 -1.40 1.87 -1.64
N GLY A 48 -0.79 1.21 -0.66
CA GLY A 48 0.13 0.08 -0.89
C GLY A 48 -0.57 -1.11 -1.55
N GLU A 49 -1.80 -1.42 -1.15
CA GLU A 49 -2.61 -2.47 -1.78
C GLU A 49 -3.04 -2.11 -3.20
N VAL A 50 -3.40 -0.85 -3.46
CA VAL A 50 -3.73 -0.40 -4.83
C VAL A 50 -2.51 -0.57 -5.75
N LEU A 51 -1.33 -0.13 -5.32
CA LEU A 51 -0.09 -0.28 -6.09
C LEU A 51 0.28 -1.76 -6.29
N SER A 52 0.14 -2.59 -5.25
CA SER A 52 0.43 -4.03 -5.34
C SER A 52 -0.55 -4.73 -6.30
N ARG A 53 -1.84 -4.36 -6.29
CA ARG A 53 -2.82 -4.86 -7.25
C ARG A 53 -2.49 -4.42 -8.67
N MET A 54 -2.08 -3.18 -8.88
CA MET A 54 -1.63 -2.71 -10.19
C MET A 54 -0.40 -3.49 -10.66
N ASN A 55 0.57 -3.75 -9.78
CA ASN A 55 1.73 -4.59 -10.09
C ASN A 55 1.33 -6.01 -10.53
N SER A 56 0.36 -6.63 -9.84
CA SER A 56 -0.18 -7.93 -10.22
C SER A 56 -0.87 -7.88 -11.59
N MET A 57 -1.68 -6.86 -11.87
CA MET A 57 -2.32 -6.67 -13.17
C MET A 57 -1.29 -6.51 -14.30
N LEU A 58 -0.19 -5.79 -14.06
CA LEU A 58 0.92 -5.66 -15.01
C LEU A 58 1.62 -7.01 -15.24
N SER A 59 1.83 -7.77 -14.17
CA SER A 59 2.46 -9.09 -14.20
C SER A 59 1.59 -10.13 -14.93
N ASP A 60 0.27 -10.01 -14.81
CA ASP A 60 -0.71 -10.95 -15.39
C ASP A 60 -1.18 -10.60 -16.80
N CYS A 61 -0.90 -9.39 -17.28
CA CYS A 61 -1.23 -8.97 -18.63
C CYS A 61 -0.56 -9.86 -19.70
N GLY A 62 -1.37 -10.52 -20.53
CA GLY A 62 -0.88 -11.43 -21.59
C GLY A 62 0.09 -10.76 -22.57
N ALA A 63 -0.26 -9.57 -23.07
CA ALA A 63 0.60 -8.79 -23.96
C ALA A 63 1.95 -8.40 -23.32
N ARG A 64 2.01 -8.26 -21.98
CA ARG A 64 3.26 -8.03 -21.25
C ARG A 64 4.06 -9.32 -21.07
N LYS A 65 3.40 -10.46 -20.78
CA LYS A 65 4.05 -11.77 -20.71
C LYS A 65 4.73 -12.18 -22.03
N GLU A 66 4.23 -11.71 -23.18
CA GLU A 66 4.90 -11.91 -24.48
C GLU A 66 6.19 -11.09 -24.62
N ARG A 67 6.27 -9.92 -23.98
CA ARG A 67 7.38 -8.96 -24.13
C ARG A 67 8.40 -9.01 -23.01
N PHE A 68 8.02 -9.54 -21.84
CA PHE A 68 8.82 -9.50 -20.62
C PHE A 68 8.84 -10.87 -19.93
N ASN A 69 9.96 -11.15 -19.26
CA ASN A 69 10.09 -12.21 -18.28
C ASN A 69 10.14 -11.59 -16.88
N ILE A 70 9.39 -12.16 -15.94
CA ILE A 70 9.51 -11.82 -14.52
C ILE A 70 10.86 -12.34 -14.03
N GLN A 71 11.66 -11.50 -13.38
CA GLN A 71 12.94 -11.90 -12.78
C GLN A 71 12.82 -12.07 -11.27
N ARG A 72 12.17 -11.13 -10.60
CA ARG A 72 11.88 -11.16 -9.17
C ARG A 72 10.74 -10.21 -8.83
N VAL A 73 10.16 -10.41 -7.65
CA VAL A 73 9.22 -9.47 -7.03
C VAL A 73 9.91 -8.87 -5.81
N ASP A 74 10.00 -7.55 -5.78
CA ASP A 74 10.61 -6.81 -4.67
C ASP A 74 9.52 -6.08 -3.87
N LYS A 75 9.84 -5.75 -2.62
CA LYS A 75 9.08 -4.76 -1.84
C LYS A 75 9.71 -3.39 -2.01
N ARG A 76 8.88 -2.39 -2.27
CA ARG A 76 9.26 -0.98 -2.39
C ARG A 76 8.49 -0.13 -1.40
N THR A 77 9.05 1.02 -1.04
CA THR A 77 8.45 1.99 -0.12
C THR A 77 8.46 3.39 -0.74
N LEU A 78 7.31 4.07 -0.73
CA LEU A 78 7.19 5.50 -1.01
C LEU A 78 6.97 6.26 0.30
N ILE A 79 7.66 7.38 0.46
CA ILE A 79 7.44 8.31 1.57
C ILE A 79 6.35 9.29 1.14
N THR A 80 5.21 9.28 1.82
CA THR A 80 4.03 10.08 1.44
C THR A 80 3.50 10.91 2.60
N SER A 81 2.51 11.78 2.32
CA SER A 81 1.86 12.59 3.36
C SER A 81 1.06 11.78 4.38
N VAL A 82 0.72 10.52 4.08
CA VAL A 82 0.03 9.60 5.00
C VAL A 82 0.98 8.59 5.64
N GLY A 83 2.29 8.76 5.45
CA GLY A 83 3.33 7.86 5.92
C GLY A 83 3.91 6.97 4.83
N ASP A 84 4.57 5.90 5.26
CA ASP A 84 5.30 4.97 4.39
C ASP A 84 4.33 4.02 3.68
N VAL A 85 4.27 4.10 2.36
CA VAL A 85 3.46 3.23 1.51
C VAL A 85 4.34 2.09 0.99
N VAL A 86 4.12 0.88 1.51
CA VAL A 86 4.87 -0.32 1.12
C VAL A 86 4.04 -1.15 0.12
N PHE A 87 4.64 -1.56 -1.00
CA PHE A 87 3.94 -2.28 -2.07
C PHE A 87 4.85 -3.27 -2.81
N ASP A 88 4.24 -4.21 -3.53
CA ASP A 88 4.93 -5.13 -4.42
C ASP A 88 5.29 -4.47 -5.74
N CYS A 89 6.52 -4.67 -6.19
CA CYS A 89 7.03 -4.16 -7.46
C CYS A 89 7.84 -5.23 -8.19
N THR A 90 7.37 -5.64 -9.36
CA THR A 90 8.00 -6.69 -10.14
C THR A 90 9.13 -6.14 -11.02
N TYR A 91 10.30 -6.76 -10.94
CA TYR A 91 11.43 -6.48 -11.83
C TYR A 91 11.32 -7.35 -13.08
N PHE A 92 11.17 -6.71 -14.24
CA PHE A 92 10.99 -7.36 -15.53
C PHE A 92 12.27 -7.30 -16.36
N LYS A 93 12.55 -8.36 -17.10
CA LYS A 93 13.54 -8.37 -18.18
C LYS A 93 12.82 -8.40 -19.52
N ARG A 94 13.12 -7.46 -20.42
CA ARG A 94 12.53 -7.45 -21.76
C ARG A 94 13.11 -8.60 -22.60
N LYS A 95 12.27 -9.28 -23.38
CA LYS A 95 12.63 -10.47 -24.17
C LYS A 95 13.39 -10.16 -25.47
N ALA A 96 13.37 -8.91 -25.93
CA ALA A 96 14.11 -8.48 -27.12
C ALA A 96 15.63 -8.66 -26.91
N GLU A 97 16.38 -8.92 -27.98
CA GLU A 97 17.83 -9.24 -27.91
C GLU A 97 18.69 -8.16 -27.25
N GLN A 98 18.27 -6.89 -27.30
CA GLN A 98 18.92 -5.76 -26.60
C GLN A 98 18.06 -5.22 -25.44
N GLY A 99 17.21 -6.06 -24.86
CA GLY A 99 16.24 -5.70 -23.85
C GLY A 99 16.86 -5.33 -22.50
N GLY A 100 16.58 -4.12 -22.02
CA GLY A 100 16.86 -3.70 -20.65
C GLY A 100 15.95 -4.36 -19.61
N HIS A 101 16.20 -4.04 -18.35
CA HIS A 101 15.37 -4.44 -17.23
C HIS A 101 14.68 -3.21 -16.65
N SER A 102 13.46 -3.39 -16.13
CA SER A 102 12.75 -2.30 -15.48
C SER A 102 11.64 -2.74 -14.54
N TYR A 103 11.22 -1.80 -13.70
CA TYR A 103 10.04 -1.89 -12.85
C TYR A 103 8.89 -1.17 -13.54
N LEU A 104 8.03 -1.93 -14.23
CA LEU A 104 6.97 -1.35 -15.07
C LEU A 104 5.97 -0.49 -14.30
N LEU A 105 5.82 -0.73 -12.99
CA LEU A 105 4.97 0.08 -12.12
C LEU A 105 5.57 1.47 -11.84
N GLU A 106 6.89 1.61 -11.84
CA GLU A 106 7.61 2.87 -11.60
C GLU A 106 7.70 3.75 -12.87
N GLU A 107 7.34 3.19 -14.04
CA GLU A 107 7.32 3.89 -15.33
C GLU A 107 5.93 4.46 -15.70
N LEU A 108 4.94 4.34 -14.82
CA LEU A 108 3.57 4.83 -15.05
C LEU A 108 3.44 6.35 -14.91
#